data_AF-A0A7S2SB36-F1
#
_entry.id   AF-A0A7S2SB36-F1
#
_cell.length_a   1.000
_cell.length_b   1.000
_cell.length_c   1.000
_cell.angle_alpha   90.00
_cell.angle_beta   90.00
_cell.angle_gamma   90.00
#
_symmetry.space_group_name_H-M   'P 1'
#
loop_
_entity.id
_entity.type
_entity.pdbx_description
1 polymer ?
#
loop_
_entity_poly.entity_id
_entity_poly.type
_entity_poly.pdbx_seq_one_letter_code
_entity_poly.pdbx_strand_id
1 'polypeptide(L)'
;TTMKELLTAYHDTDHLKQLLLNLNKTFGSTTGSNKAYFPTTVTRRLCGTHWFLNICVSGMDMVPDISDIDTKIANDYASSYGSWVTKKTRFNDMEVKVPKFTQENWNLFKERFINLCQLIVGCREVPMDYILSKTDNDDNGLISVPGGIDINYTYISHSVTHYGDKFTSDSELVFTMLEKELKETPGWNHINKYKRGKKGREAWKSLI
;
A
#
# COMPACT_ATOMS: atom_id res chain seq x y z
N THR A 1 -26.14 -11.59 3.93
CA THR A 1 -24.79 -11.11 4.28
C THR A 1 -24.50 -11.46 5.72
N THR A 2 -23.56 -12.35 5.98
CA THR A 2 -23.17 -12.72 7.35
C THR A 2 -22.17 -11.71 7.91
N MET A 3 -22.15 -11.50 9.23
CA MET A 3 -21.19 -10.62 9.92
C MET A 3 -19.73 -10.99 9.60
N LYS A 4 -19.49 -12.26 9.29
CA LYS A 4 -18.21 -12.80 8.83
C LYS A 4 -17.80 -12.26 7.44
N GLU A 5 -18.73 -12.08 6.50
CA GLU A 5 -18.44 -11.48 5.19
C GLU A 5 -18.11 -9.99 5.30
N LEU A 6 -18.75 -9.27 6.23
CA LEU A 6 -18.43 -7.87 6.53
C LEU A 6 -17.06 -7.71 7.19
N LEU A 7 -16.66 -8.66 8.06
CA LEU A 7 -15.34 -8.69 8.68
C LEU A 7 -14.23 -9.03 7.69
N THR A 8 -14.47 -9.91 6.70
CA THR A 8 -13.50 -10.18 5.64
C THR A 8 -13.37 -8.99 4.68
N ALA A 9 -14.46 -8.25 4.43
CA ALA A 9 -14.46 -7.02 3.64
C ALA A 9 -13.65 -5.88 4.27
N TYR A 10 -13.45 -5.91 5.60
CA TYR A 10 -12.71 -4.90 6.36
C TYR A 10 -11.24 -4.76 5.90
N HIS A 11 -10.66 -5.83 5.35
CA HIS A 11 -9.28 -5.86 4.91
C HIS A 11 -9.10 -5.62 3.41
N ASP A 12 -10.19 -5.55 2.63
CA ASP A 12 -10.10 -5.42 1.17
C ASP A 12 -11.19 -4.49 0.61
N THR A 13 -10.75 -3.33 0.13
CA THR A 13 -11.64 -2.32 -0.45
C THR A 13 -12.33 -2.82 -1.73
N ASP A 14 -11.70 -3.71 -2.51
CA ASP A 14 -12.33 -4.31 -3.68
C ASP A 14 -13.45 -5.28 -3.28
N HIS A 15 -13.27 -6.01 -2.17
CA HIS A 15 -14.32 -6.84 -1.60
C HIS A 15 -15.50 -6.02 -1.09
N LEU A 16 -15.25 -4.90 -0.38
CA LEU A 16 -16.31 -3.95 0.01
C LEU A 16 -17.08 -3.44 -1.21
N LYS A 17 -16.38 -3.08 -2.29
CA LYS A 17 -17.01 -2.63 -3.53
C LYS A 17 -17.93 -3.71 -4.12
N GLN A 18 -17.48 -4.96 -4.19
CA GLN A 18 -18.30 -6.07 -4.68
C GLN A 18 -19.51 -6.32 -3.79
N LEU A 19 -19.35 -6.24 -2.47
CA LEU A 19 -20.45 -6.40 -1.52
C LEU A 19 -21.52 -5.33 -1.74
N LEU A 20 -21.14 -4.05 -1.85
CA LEU A 20 -22.07 -2.95 -2.10
C LEU A 20 -22.79 -3.09 -3.44
N LEU A 21 -22.09 -3.51 -4.50
CA LEU A 21 -22.69 -3.79 -5.80
C LEU A 21 -23.68 -4.96 -5.73
N ASN A 22 -23.37 -6.01 -4.98
CA ASN A 22 -24.25 -7.15 -4.82
C ASN A 22 -25.50 -6.80 -3.99
N LEU A 23 -25.34 -6.02 -2.91
CA LEU A 23 -26.48 -5.49 -2.15
C LEU A 23 -27.42 -4.68 -3.04
N ASN A 24 -26.88 -3.79 -3.90
CA ASN A 24 -27.68 -3.04 -4.87
C ASN A 24 -28.47 -3.94 -5.84
N LYS A 25 -27.90 -5.08 -6.28
CA LYS A 25 -28.60 -6.07 -7.11
C LYS A 25 -29.73 -6.75 -6.33
N THR A 26 -29.48 -7.12 -5.07
CA THR A 26 -30.46 -7.80 -4.20
C THR A 26 -31.65 -6.91 -3.84
N PHE A 27 -31.43 -5.62 -3.56
CA PHE A 27 -32.52 -4.68 -3.24
C PHE A 27 -33.17 -4.07 -4.50
N GLY A 28 -32.50 -4.12 -5.64
CA GLY A 28 -33.06 -3.73 -6.93
C GLY A 28 -34.22 -4.63 -7.37
N SER A 29 -34.16 -5.93 -7.07
CA SER A 29 -35.11 -6.97 -7.51
C SER A 29 -36.37 -7.13 -6.64
N THR A 30 -36.46 -6.44 -5.50
CA THR A 30 -37.62 -6.52 -4.58
C THR A 30 -38.55 -5.30 -4.74
N THR A 31 -39.86 -5.47 -4.63
CA THR A 31 -40.89 -4.42 -4.91
C THR A 31 -41.30 -3.56 -3.71
N GLY A 32 -40.61 -3.66 -2.56
CA GLY A 32 -40.95 -2.92 -1.33
C GLY A 32 -40.41 -1.49 -1.25
N SER A 33 -41.04 -0.65 -0.41
CA SER A 33 -40.75 0.79 -0.22
C SER A 33 -39.50 1.12 0.59
N ASN A 34 -38.89 0.14 1.28
CA ASN A 34 -37.64 0.32 2.05
C ASN A 34 -36.46 -0.35 1.34
N LYS A 35 -36.02 0.21 0.21
CA LYS A 35 -34.81 -0.26 -0.49
C LYS A 35 -33.57 0.40 0.11
N ALA A 36 -32.67 -0.40 0.67
CA ALA A 36 -31.30 0.05 0.90
C ALA A 36 -30.57 0.04 -0.46
N TYR A 37 -30.68 1.13 -1.22
CA TYR A 37 -29.92 1.35 -2.44
C TYR A 37 -28.76 2.29 -2.15
N PHE A 38 -27.56 1.93 -2.59
CA PHE A 38 -26.35 2.74 -2.48
C PHE A 38 -26.05 3.36 -3.85
N PRO A 39 -26.37 4.66 -4.07
CA PRO A 39 -26.00 5.35 -5.31
C PRO A 39 -24.49 5.26 -5.56
N THR A 40 -24.08 5.31 -6.83
CA THR A 40 -22.66 5.27 -7.23
C THR A 40 -21.81 6.26 -6.44
N THR A 41 -22.31 7.47 -6.19
CA THR A 41 -21.64 8.51 -5.40
C THR A 41 -21.46 8.13 -3.92
N VAL A 42 -22.38 7.38 -3.34
CA VAL A 42 -22.28 6.87 -1.97
C VAL A 42 -21.27 5.72 -1.92
N THR A 43 -21.38 4.76 -2.83
CA THR A 43 -20.42 3.64 -2.94
C THR A 43 -18.99 4.14 -3.13
N ARG A 44 -18.78 5.13 -4.00
CA ARG A 44 -17.46 5.73 -4.24
C ARG A 44 -16.85 6.34 -2.97
N ARG A 45 -17.65 7.08 -2.20
CA ARG A 45 -17.23 7.69 -0.92
C ARG A 45 -16.93 6.64 0.14
N LEU A 46 -17.76 5.61 0.25
CA LEU A 46 -17.54 4.50 1.18
C LEU A 46 -16.24 3.75 0.85
N CYS A 47 -15.99 3.43 -0.42
CA CYS A 47 -14.74 2.78 -0.84
C CYS A 47 -13.51 3.65 -0.56
N GLY A 48 -13.58 4.95 -0.89
CA GLY A 48 -12.46 5.87 -0.61
C GLY A 48 -12.16 6.00 0.88
N THR A 49 -13.19 6.16 1.69
CA THR A 49 -13.06 6.25 3.15
C THR A 49 -12.50 4.95 3.73
N HIS A 50 -13.04 3.80 3.32
CA HIS A 50 -12.55 2.49 3.74
C HIS A 50 -11.08 2.27 3.39
N TRP A 51 -10.68 2.60 2.16
CA TRP A 51 -9.29 2.53 1.73
C TRP A 51 -8.37 3.39 2.60
N PHE A 52 -8.78 4.62 2.90
CA PHE A 52 -8.04 5.51 3.78
C PHE A 52 -7.89 4.92 5.21
N LEU A 53 -9.00 4.46 5.81
CA LEU A 53 -8.97 3.83 7.13
C LEU A 53 -8.02 2.63 7.15
N ASN A 54 -8.06 1.78 6.12
CA ASN A 54 -7.19 0.61 6.03
C ASN A 54 -5.72 1.02 5.94
N ILE A 55 -5.36 2.04 5.16
CA ILE A 55 -3.99 2.52 5.06
C ILE A 55 -3.49 3.08 6.39
N CYS A 56 -4.31 3.88 7.09
CA CYS A 56 -3.93 4.43 8.38
C CYS A 56 -3.65 3.32 9.40
N VAL A 57 -4.57 2.37 9.56
CA VAL A 57 -4.44 1.33 10.58
C VAL A 57 -3.42 0.28 10.19
N SER A 58 -3.45 -0.21 8.95
CA SER A 58 -2.60 -1.33 8.50
C SER A 58 -1.21 -0.88 8.02
N GLY A 59 -1.06 0.39 7.65
CA GLY A 59 0.14 0.92 6.99
C GLY A 59 0.94 1.89 7.86
N MET A 60 0.25 2.80 8.55
CA MET A 60 0.88 3.94 9.22
C MET A 60 0.80 3.90 10.74
N ASP A 61 0.11 2.91 11.31
CA ASP A 61 -0.26 2.88 12.72
C ASP A 61 -0.86 4.23 13.16
N MET A 62 -1.82 4.72 12.37
CA MET A 62 -2.55 5.96 12.63
C MET A 62 -4.03 5.66 12.85
N VAL A 63 -4.67 6.42 13.75
CA VAL A 63 -6.12 6.37 13.97
C VAL A 63 -6.74 7.68 13.51
N PRO A 64 -7.55 7.65 12.44
CA PRO A 64 -8.27 8.83 12.01
C PRO A 64 -9.46 9.10 12.92
N ASP A 65 -9.74 10.37 13.20
CA ASP A 65 -11.01 10.75 13.82
C ASP A 65 -12.14 10.69 12.78
N ILE A 66 -13.05 9.73 12.95
CA ILE A 66 -14.19 9.52 12.05
C ILE A 66 -15.15 10.72 12.11
N SER A 67 -15.18 11.45 13.22
CA SER A 67 -16.03 12.64 13.41
C SER A 67 -15.66 13.77 12.46
N ASP A 68 -14.40 13.80 12.01
CA ASP A 68 -13.90 14.79 11.07
C ASP A 68 -14.21 14.43 9.60
N ILE A 69 -14.67 13.21 9.31
CA ILE A 69 -14.91 12.76 7.94
C ILE A 69 -16.29 13.22 7.46
N ASP A 70 -16.33 14.45 6.95
CA ASP A 70 -17.51 15.01 6.32
C ASP A 70 -17.66 14.59 4.84
N THR A 71 -18.71 15.11 4.16
CA THR A 71 -18.94 14.81 2.74
C THR A 71 -17.83 15.32 1.82
N LYS A 72 -17.17 16.42 2.15
CA LYS A 72 -16.08 16.98 1.34
C LYS A 72 -14.86 16.06 1.45
N ILE A 73 -14.44 15.74 2.67
CA ILE A 73 -13.29 14.86 2.95
C ILE A 73 -13.52 13.46 2.37
N ALA A 74 -14.74 12.92 2.47
CA ALA A 74 -15.07 11.63 1.85
C ALA A 74 -14.96 11.66 0.31
N ASN A 75 -15.20 12.81 -0.34
CA ASN A 75 -14.96 12.98 -1.77
C ASN A 75 -13.47 13.07 -2.12
N ASP A 76 -12.67 13.68 -1.25
CA ASP A 76 -11.22 13.75 -1.41
C ASP A 76 -10.62 12.35 -1.33
N TYR A 77 -10.97 11.57 -0.30
CA TYR A 77 -10.55 10.16 -0.17
C TYR A 77 -11.01 9.29 -1.34
N ALA A 78 -12.24 9.49 -1.83
CA ALA A 78 -12.73 8.83 -3.04
C ALA A 78 -11.87 9.14 -4.29
N SER A 79 -11.42 10.38 -4.42
CA SER A 79 -10.58 10.83 -5.54
C SER A 79 -9.16 10.25 -5.45
N SER A 80 -8.58 10.23 -4.24
CA SER A 80 -7.29 9.60 -3.97
C SER A 80 -7.34 8.10 -4.22
N TYR A 81 -8.39 7.41 -3.76
CA TYR A 81 -8.60 6.00 -4.05
C TYR A 81 -8.73 5.71 -5.55
N GLY A 82 -9.53 6.50 -6.29
CA GLY A 82 -9.65 6.34 -7.73
C GLY A 82 -8.32 6.52 -8.47
N SER A 83 -7.51 7.47 -8.02
CA SER A 83 -6.15 7.69 -8.54
C SER A 83 -5.21 6.52 -8.20
N TRP A 84 -5.29 5.99 -6.97
CA TRP A 84 -4.53 4.82 -6.52
C TRP A 84 -4.87 3.58 -7.34
N VAL A 85 -6.15 3.25 -7.53
CA VAL A 85 -6.59 2.11 -8.36
C VAL A 85 -6.04 2.23 -9.78
N THR A 86 -6.14 3.43 -10.37
CA THR A 86 -5.62 3.68 -11.73
C THR A 86 -4.11 3.45 -11.81
N LYS A 87 -3.34 3.90 -10.80
CA LYS A 87 -1.88 3.65 -10.74
C LYS A 87 -1.57 2.17 -10.56
N LYS A 88 -2.23 1.50 -9.60
CA LYS A 88 -2.06 0.07 -9.31
C LYS A 88 -2.31 -0.79 -10.56
N THR A 89 -3.35 -0.49 -11.33
CA THR A 89 -3.61 -1.21 -12.60
C THR A 89 -2.47 -1.03 -13.59
N ARG A 90 -1.95 0.19 -13.76
CA ARG A 90 -0.83 0.46 -14.69
C ARG A 90 0.45 -0.26 -14.29
N PHE A 91 0.68 -0.48 -13.00
CA PHE A 91 1.89 -1.16 -12.53
C PHE A 91 1.97 -2.61 -13.02
N ASN A 92 0.82 -3.29 -13.13
CA ASN A 92 0.77 -4.66 -13.64
C ASN A 92 1.18 -4.78 -15.13
N ASP A 93 1.11 -3.68 -15.88
CA ASP A 93 1.44 -3.66 -17.31
C ASP A 93 2.89 -3.23 -17.59
N MET A 94 3.65 -2.83 -16.56
CA MET A 94 4.99 -2.27 -16.71
C MET A 94 6.08 -3.32 -16.41
N GLU A 95 6.92 -3.62 -17.40
CA GLU A 95 8.13 -4.41 -17.21
C GLU A 95 9.33 -3.48 -16.95
N VAL A 96 9.93 -3.55 -15.76
CA VAL A 96 11.17 -2.84 -15.43
C VAL A 96 12.34 -3.81 -15.50
N LYS A 97 13.23 -3.58 -16.46
CA LYS A 97 14.52 -4.29 -16.54
C LYS A 97 15.53 -3.60 -15.65
N VAL A 98 15.96 -4.29 -14.59
CA VAL A 98 17.06 -3.86 -13.73
C VAL A 98 18.38 -4.23 -14.43
N PRO A 99 19.31 -3.29 -14.64
CA PRO A 99 20.60 -3.60 -15.25
C PRO A 99 21.44 -4.44 -14.28
N LYS A 100 22.38 -5.24 -14.80
CA LYS A 100 23.34 -5.95 -13.95
C LYS A 100 24.18 -4.92 -13.18
N PHE A 101 24.31 -5.10 -11.86
CA PHE A 101 25.06 -4.19 -11.02
C PHE A 101 26.56 -4.18 -11.36
N THR A 102 27.10 -2.97 -11.56
CA THR A 102 28.54 -2.64 -11.55
C THR A 102 28.74 -1.34 -10.75
N GLN A 103 29.96 -1.06 -10.33
CA GLN A 103 30.23 0.13 -9.53
C GLN A 103 30.02 1.43 -10.35
N GLU A 104 30.33 1.38 -11.64
CA GLU A 104 30.19 2.49 -12.58
C GLU A 104 28.71 2.78 -12.91
N ASN A 105 27.85 1.76 -12.88
CA ASN A 105 26.43 1.89 -13.20
C ASN A 105 25.51 1.98 -11.97
N TRP A 106 26.07 2.15 -10.78
CA TRP A 106 25.33 2.16 -9.52
C TRP A 106 24.09 3.06 -9.56
N ASN A 107 24.22 4.29 -10.06
CA ASN A 107 23.10 5.23 -10.13
C ASN A 107 21.95 4.70 -11.00
N LEU A 108 22.27 4.08 -12.13
CA LEU A 108 21.28 3.50 -13.03
C LEU A 108 20.63 2.26 -12.41
N PHE A 109 21.42 1.38 -11.79
CA PHE A 109 20.90 0.25 -11.03
C PHE A 109 19.93 0.71 -9.94
N LYS A 110 20.36 1.68 -9.14
CA LYS A 110 19.60 2.24 -8.03
C LYS A 110 18.26 2.81 -8.50
N GLU A 111 18.27 3.63 -9.54
CA GLU A 111 17.05 4.22 -10.09
C GLU A 111 16.09 3.13 -10.62
N ARG A 112 16.60 2.16 -11.36
CA ARG A 112 15.79 1.07 -11.92
C ARG A 112 15.24 0.14 -10.83
N PHE A 113 16.00 -0.10 -9.77
CA PHE A 113 15.56 -0.89 -8.64
C PHE A 113 14.47 -0.17 -7.83
N ILE A 114 14.63 1.14 -7.57
CA ILE A 114 13.58 1.96 -6.96
C ILE A 114 12.31 1.92 -7.79
N ASN A 115 12.42 2.13 -9.11
CA ASN A 115 11.28 2.07 -10.03
C ASN A 115 10.61 0.70 -9.99
N LEU A 116 11.37 -0.40 -9.93
CA LEU A 116 10.80 -1.75 -9.78
C LEU A 116 10.01 -1.88 -8.47
N CYS A 117 10.54 -1.41 -7.34
CA CYS A 117 9.83 -1.43 -6.06
C CYS A 117 8.57 -0.55 -6.06
N GLN A 118 8.54 0.53 -6.82
CA GLN A 118 7.33 1.38 -6.99
C GLN A 118 6.20 0.70 -7.75
N LEU A 119 6.50 -0.35 -8.54
CA LEU A 119 5.49 -1.11 -9.28
C LEU A 119 4.93 -2.31 -8.50
N ILE A 120 5.62 -2.74 -7.44
CA ILE A 120 5.19 -3.90 -6.66
C ILE A 120 4.44 -3.41 -5.44
N VAL A 121 3.17 -3.82 -5.32
CA VAL A 121 2.35 -3.57 -4.12
C VAL A 121 2.64 -4.67 -3.10
N GLY A 122 3.17 -4.29 -1.94
CA GLY A 122 3.52 -5.19 -0.85
C GLY A 122 2.33 -5.58 0.05
N CYS A 123 2.62 -6.32 1.11
CA CYS A 123 1.69 -6.77 2.13
C CYS A 123 1.02 -5.62 2.91
N ARG A 124 1.63 -4.42 2.91
CA ARG A 124 1.02 -3.19 3.45
C ARG A 124 0.08 -2.47 2.49
N GLU A 125 -0.23 -3.06 1.33
CA GLU A 125 -1.09 -2.50 0.28
C GLU A 125 -0.59 -1.18 -0.31
N VAL A 126 0.70 -0.92 -0.15
CA VAL A 126 1.41 0.23 -0.70
C VAL A 126 2.57 -0.25 -1.56
N PRO A 127 3.08 0.59 -2.50
CA PRO A 127 4.27 0.26 -3.26
C PRO A 127 5.46 0.06 -2.35
N MET A 128 6.31 -0.93 -2.64
CA MET A 128 7.38 -1.39 -1.76
C MET A 128 8.58 -0.42 -1.62
N ASP A 129 8.60 0.69 -2.35
CA ASP A 129 9.70 1.65 -2.28
C ASP A 129 9.84 2.34 -0.91
N TYR A 130 8.80 2.31 -0.06
CA TYR A 130 8.91 2.74 1.34
C TYR A 130 10.00 1.98 2.12
N ILE A 131 10.23 0.69 1.79
CA ILE A 131 11.31 -0.12 2.37
C ILE A 131 12.68 0.50 2.08
N LEU A 132 12.82 1.16 0.92
CA LEU A 132 14.05 1.79 0.46
C LEU A 132 14.24 3.21 1.02
N SER A 133 13.25 3.73 1.75
CA SER A 133 13.30 5.07 2.34
C SER A 133 14.50 5.25 3.27
N LYS A 134 15.04 6.46 3.27
CA LYS A 134 16.10 6.86 4.21
C LYS A 134 15.57 7.25 5.59
N THR A 135 14.29 7.62 5.69
CA THR A 135 13.67 8.03 6.95
C THR A 135 13.27 6.79 7.73
N ASP A 136 13.60 6.73 9.01
CA ASP A 136 13.12 5.71 9.93
C ASP A 136 11.91 6.27 10.68
N ASN A 137 10.73 5.70 10.45
CA ASN A 137 9.54 5.93 11.27
C ASN A 137 9.45 4.75 12.25
N ASP A 138 10.11 4.91 13.40
CA ASP A 138 10.23 3.88 14.43
C ASP A 138 9.22 4.10 15.59
N ASP A 139 8.25 5.00 15.43
CA ASP A 139 7.23 5.25 16.44
C ASP A 139 6.28 4.05 16.57
N ASN A 140 6.47 3.30 17.65
CA ASN A 140 5.57 2.24 18.08
C ASN A 140 4.40 2.87 18.86
N GLY A 141 3.34 3.24 18.16
CA GLY A 141 2.14 3.78 18.79
C GLY A 141 1.15 4.32 17.79
N LEU A 142 -0.15 4.23 18.13
CA LEU A 142 -1.20 4.80 17.31
C LEU A 142 -1.18 6.33 17.42
N ILE A 143 -0.88 7.01 16.32
CA ILE A 143 -0.95 8.48 16.25
C ILE A 143 -2.33 8.88 15.75
N SER A 144 -3.01 9.76 16.48
CA SER A 144 -4.26 10.33 16.00
C SER A 144 -3.97 11.29 14.84
N VAL A 145 -4.68 11.10 13.73
CA VAL A 145 -4.60 11.98 12.57
C VAL A 145 -5.93 12.70 12.34
N PRO A 146 -5.94 14.04 12.18
CA PRO A 146 -7.15 14.78 11.88
C PRO A 146 -7.68 14.38 10.49
N GLY A 147 -8.99 14.53 10.30
CA GLY A 147 -9.59 14.39 8.97
C GLY A 147 -9.08 15.44 7.98
N GLY A 148 -9.07 15.10 6.68
CA GLY A 148 -8.76 16.06 5.61
C GLY A 148 -7.28 16.22 5.28
N ILE A 149 -6.42 15.28 5.71
CA ILE A 149 -5.04 15.19 5.21
C ILE A 149 -5.06 14.82 3.73
N ASP A 150 -4.25 15.51 2.92
CA ASP A 150 -4.03 15.12 1.52
C ASP A 150 -3.18 13.85 1.46
N ILE A 151 -3.86 12.72 1.39
CA ILE A 151 -3.22 11.40 1.37
C ILE A 151 -3.02 11.02 -0.08
N ASN A 152 -1.93 11.57 -0.60
CA ASN A 152 -1.35 11.16 -1.85
C ASN A 152 -0.29 10.08 -1.62
N TYR A 153 0.16 9.47 -2.71
CA TYR A 153 1.17 8.41 -2.66
C TYR A 153 2.45 8.83 -1.94
N THR A 154 2.91 10.07 -2.12
CA THR A 154 4.11 10.59 -1.47
C THR A 154 3.93 10.65 0.04
N TYR A 155 2.79 11.15 0.52
CA TYR A 155 2.48 11.13 1.95
C TYR A 155 2.47 9.70 2.49
N ILE A 156 1.87 8.77 1.74
CA ILE A 156 1.78 7.38 2.14
C ILE A 156 3.17 6.75 2.29
N SER A 157 4.01 6.84 1.28
CA SER A 157 5.33 6.20 1.30
C SER A 157 6.25 6.73 2.41
N HIS A 158 6.05 7.97 2.86
CA HIS A 158 6.82 8.57 3.96
C HIS A 158 6.22 8.34 5.34
N SER A 159 4.97 7.87 5.44
CA SER A 159 4.27 7.71 6.74
C SER A 159 4.08 6.24 7.14
N VAL A 160 4.45 5.31 6.26
CA VAL A 160 4.35 3.87 6.55
C VAL A 160 5.35 3.48 7.63
N THR A 161 4.92 2.60 8.55
CA THR A 161 5.75 2.13 9.66
C THR A 161 6.74 1.04 9.23
N HIS A 162 7.92 1.04 9.84
CA HIS A 162 9.02 0.12 9.52
C HIS A 162 9.18 -1.03 10.52
N TYR A 163 8.06 -1.56 11.02
CA TYR A 163 8.03 -2.68 11.97
C TYR A 163 6.85 -3.63 11.73
N GLY A 164 6.79 -4.76 12.44
CA GLY A 164 5.70 -5.72 12.35
C GLY A 164 5.79 -6.73 11.19
N ASP A 165 4.86 -7.67 11.16
CA ASP A 165 4.94 -8.84 10.27
C ASP A 165 4.81 -8.49 8.78
N LYS A 166 3.94 -7.53 8.45
CA LYS A 166 3.76 -7.07 7.06
C LYS A 166 5.02 -6.37 6.53
N PHE A 167 5.65 -5.51 7.34
CA PHE A 167 6.92 -4.89 7.00
C PHE A 167 8.03 -5.93 6.85
N THR A 168 8.08 -6.90 7.77
CA THR A 168 9.08 -7.98 7.72
C THR A 168 8.94 -8.75 6.41
N SER A 169 7.72 -9.16 6.05
CA SER A 169 7.42 -9.85 4.79
C SER A 169 7.85 -9.05 3.55
N ASP A 170 7.55 -7.74 3.54
CA ASP A 170 7.96 -6.85 2.45
C ASP A 170 9.50 -6.71 2.39
N SER A 171 10.16 -6.55 3.54
CA SER A 171 11.61 -6.47 3.64
C SER A 171 12.29 -7.76 3.15
N GLU A 172 11.74 -8.94 3.47
CA GLU A 172 12.23 -10.22 2.96
C GLU A 172 12.12 -10.34 1.44
N LEU A 173 11.03 -9.82 0.87
CA LEU A 173 10.83 -9.79 -0.57
C LEU A 173 11.84 -8.86 -1.26
N VAL A 174 12.07 -7.65 -0.71
CA VAL A 174 13.13 -6.75 -1.20
C VAL A 174 14.49 -7.43 -1.13
N PHE A 175 14.81 -8.14 -0.04
CA PHE A 175 16.07 -8.89 0.05
C PHE A 175 16.18 -9.94 -1.06
N THR A 176 15.11 -10.68 -1.33
CA THR A 176 15.08 -11.70 -2.38
C THR A 176 15.32 -11.08 -3.76
N MET A 177 14.73 -9.91 -4.02
CA MET A 177 14.98 -9.15 -5.25
C MET A 177 16.44 -8.69 -5.34
N LEU A 178 17.02 -8.16 -4.26
CA LEU A 178 18.43 -7.78 -4.21
C LEU A 178 19.36 -8.97 -4.40
N GLU A 179 19.08 -10.13 -3.77
CA GLU A 179 19.88 -11.34 -3.94
C GLU A 179 19.89 -11.79 -5.40
N LYS A 180 18.73 -11.79 -6.06
CA LYS A 180 18.64 -12.14 -7.48
C LYS A 180 19.55 -11.27 -8.36
N GLU A 181 19.55 -9.96 -8.14
CA GLU A 181 20.29 -9.03 -8.99
C GLU A 181 21.79 -8.92 -8.62
N LEU A 182 22.15 -9.19 -7.36
CA LEU A 182 23.49 -8.89 -6.85
C LEU A 182 24.39 -10.10 -6.60
N LYS A 183 23.86 -11.32 -6.45
CA LYS A 183 24.60 -12.51 -5.96
C LYS A 183 25.93 -12.82 -6.67
N GLU A 184 26.06 -12.46 -7.94
CA GLU A 184 27.27 -12.67 -8.75
C GLU A 184 28.00 -11.36 -9.08
N THR A 185 27.82 -10.33 -8.25
CA THR A 185 28.38 -8.99 -8.45
C THR A 185 29.14 -8.54 -7.18
N PRO A 186 30.01 -7.53 -7.27
CA PRO A 186 30.69 -6.97 -6.09
C PRO A 186 29.70 -6.48 -5.01
N GLY A 187 28.50 -6.05 -5.40
CA GLY A 187 27.44 -5.62 -4.48
C GLY A 187 27.01 -6.70 -3.48
N TRP A 188 27.17 -7.99 -3.83
CA TRP A 188 26.85 -9.10 -2.92
C TRP A 188 27.64 -9.05 -1.61
N ASN A 189 28.91 -8.63 -1.68
CA ASN A 189 29.78 -8.58 -0.51
C ASN A 189 29.28 -7.60 0.55
N HIS A 190 28.50 -6.59 0.15
CA HIS A 190 27.91 -5.61 1.06
C HIS A 190 26.68 -6.17 1.80
N ILE A 191 25.91 -7.02 1.11
CA ILE A 191 24.58 -7.44 1.58
C ILE A 191 24.52 -8.88 2.14
N ASN A 192 25.52 -9.73 1.86
CA ASN A 192 25.47 -11.17 2.20
C ASN A 192 25.23 -11.46 3.70
N LYS A 193 25.71 -10.57 4.59
CA LYS A 193 25.53 -10.65 6.05
C LYS A 193 24.06 -10.61 6.48
N TYR A 194 23.18 -10.05 5.65
CA TYR A 194 21.75 -9.95 5.90
C TYR A 194 20.96 -11.17 5.45
N LYS A 195 21.59 -12.13 4.75
CA LYS A 195 20.92 -13.29 4.14
C LYS A 195 20.15 -14.15 5.13
N ARG A 196 20.71 -14.42 6.31
CA ARG A 196 20.08 -15.30 7.31
C ARG A 196 18.72 -14.78 7.77
N GLY A 197 18.59 -13.46 7.92
CA GLY A 197 17.34 -12.81 8.34
C GLY A 197 16.60 -12.11 7.19
N LYS A 198 17.05 -12.28 5.94
CA LYS A 198 16.52 -11.63 4.74
C LYS A 198 16.16 -10.15 4.95
N LYS A 199 17.08 -9.39 5.56
CA LYS A 199 16.86 -7.99 5.95
C LYS A 199 17.04 -7.06 4.74
N GLY A 200 15.98 -6.88 3.94
CA GLY A 200 16.04 -6.13 2.67
C GLY A 200 16.32 -4.64 2.83
N ARG A 201 15.69 -3.99 3.82
CA ARG A 201 15.96 -2.57 4.14
C ARG A 201 17.43 -2.36 4.50
N GLU A 202 17.96 -3.14 5.44
CA GLU A 202 19.35 -3.02 5.88
C GLU A 202 20.35 -3.41 4.79
N ALA A 203 20.01 -4.40 3.95
CA ALA A 203 20.77 -4.72 2.76
C ALA A 203 20.82 -3.53 1.79
N TRP A 204 19.69 -2.91 1.48
CA TRP A 204 19.64 -1.71 0.64
C TRP A 204 20.45 -0.57 1.23
N LYS A 205 20.30 -0.26 2.52
CA LYS A 205 21.07 0.79 3.21
C LYS A 205 22.57 0.54 3.14
N SER A 206 23.03 -0.71 3.09
CA SER A 206 24.46 -1.04 3.00
C SER A 206 25.09 -0.86 1.60
N LEU A 207 24.27 -0.62 0.58
CA LEU A 207 24.72 -0.32 -0.79
C LEU A 207 24.85 1.19 -1.05
N ILE A 208 24.33 2.03 -0.15
CA ILE A 208 24.36 3.51 -0.23
C ILE A 208 25.58 4.04 0.52
#